data_AF-Q899X6-F1
#
_entry.id   AF-Q899X6-F1
#
_cell.length_a   1.000
_cell.length_b   1.000
_cell.length_c   1.000
_cell.angle_alpha   90.00
_cell.angle_beta   90.00
_cell.angle_gamma   90.00
#
_symmetry.space_group_name_H-M   'P 1'
#
loop_
_entity.id
_entity.type
_entity.pdbx_description
1 polymer ?
#
loop_
_entity_poly.entity_id
_entity_poly.type
_entity_poly.pdbx_seq_one_letter_code
_entity_poly.pdbx_strand_id
1 'polypeptide(L)'
;MSKICRIIKNDIYSLFSINKLIFTIIIFTIISITTMQNISDIWRNDLGIYDICFLAFLGPQTLNFKIIEVLKWIIPHIFLYYFISDFIDLELRERNIYLIYRIKSLNTWLKSKIISLLIITFFYFFIGFIIVLALAMFKFNVKNNLSYNLLLTLNSIKLNNFNKKYNIP
;
A
#
# COMPACT_ATOMS: atom_id res chain seq x y z
N MET A 1 -5.78 22.72 17.11
CA MET A 1 -5.06 21.74 16.27
C MET A 1 -3.61 21.67 16.75
N SER A 2 -3.06 20.49 17.04
CA SER A 2 -1.69 20.39 17.57
C SER A 2 -0.67 20.92 16.54
N LYS A 3 0.43 21.52 17.00
CA LYS A 3 1.50 22.03 16.10
C LYS A 3 2.01 20.92 15.16
N ILE A 4 2.07 19.70 15.67
CA ILE A 4 2.46 18.47 14.95
C ILE A 4 1.49 18.20 13.79
N CYS A 5 0.18 18.21 14.02
CA CYS A 5 -0.81 18.00 12.96
C CYS A 5 -0.68 19.01 11.82
N ARG A 6 -0.34 20.27 12.13
CA ARG A 6 -0.16 21.30 11.08
C ARG A 6 1.09 21.04 10.23
N ILE A 7 2.17 20.56 10.84
CA ILE A 7 3.41 20.18 10.13
C ILE A 7 3.12 19.00 9.21
N ILE A 8 2.51 17.94 9.76
CA ILE A 8 2.14 16.74 8.99
C ILE A 8 1.25 17.11 7.80
N LYS A 9 0.23 17.95 8.02
CA LYS A 9 -0.63 18.43 6.93
C LYS A 9 0.20 19.07 5.82
N ASN A 10 1.10 19.99 6.17
CA ASN A 10 1.92 20.69 5.18
C ASN A 10 2.88 19.74 4.44
N ASP A 11 3.46 18.78 5.14
CA ASP A 11 4.34 17.76 4.56
C ASP A 11 3.60 16.92 3.51
N ILE A 12 2.39 16.44 3.84
CA ILE A 12 1.53 15.67 2.93
C ILE A 12 1.19 16.49 1.69
N TYR A 13 0.77 17.75 1.85
CA TYR A 13 0.40 18.61 0.71
C TYR A 13 1.58 18.87 -0.24
N SER A 14 2.80 19.03 0.28
CA SER A 14 3.96 19.26 -0.59
C SER A 14 4.42 18.02 -1.35
N LEU A 15 4.17 16.84 -0.82
CA LEU A 15 4.64 15.60 -1.43
C LEU A 15 3.65 15.03 -2.44
N PHE A 16 2.35 15.17 -2.18
CA PHE A 16 1.30 14.74 -3.11
C PHE A 16 0.94 15.87 -4.09
N SER A 17 1.95 16.37 -4.82
CA SER A 17 1.67 17.24 -5.96
C SER A 17 0.93 16.45 -7.05
N ILE A 18 0.10 17.13 -7.84
CA ILE A 18 -0.72 16.50 -8.88
C ILE A 18 0.15 15.68 -9.86
N ASN A 19 1.34 16.18 -10.21
CA ASN A 19 2.27 15.51 -11.11
C ASN A 19 2.74 14.18 -10.53
N LYS A 20 3.14 14.17 -9.26
CA LYS A 20 3.59 12.97 -8.56
C LYS A 20 2.47 11.94 -8.45
N LEU A 21 1.25 12.38 -8.13
CA LEU A 21 0.07 11.52 -8.12
C LEU A 21 -0.19 10.87 -9.49
N ILE A 22 -0.16 11.65 -10.57
CA ILE A 22 -0.32 11.13 -11.94
C ILE A 22 0.75 10.08 -12.25
N PHE A 23 2.03 10.35 -11.92
CA PHE A 23 3.09 9.35 -12.10
C PHE A 23 2.85 8.08 -11.30
N THR A 24 2.43 8.17 -10.03
CA THR A 24 2.09 6.98 -9.24
C THR A 24 0.97 6.18 -9.86
N ILE A 25 -0.06 6.86 -10.40
CA ILE A 25 -1.18 6.19 -11.07
C ILE A 25 -0.67 5.44 -12.30
N ILE A 26 0.12 6.09 -13.15
CA ILE A 26 0.67 5.49 -14.38
C ILE A 26 1.53 4.25 -14.07
N ILE A 27 2.35 4.29 -13.03
CA ILE A 27 3.21 3.16 -12.67
C ILE A 27 2.38 1.98 -12.18
N PHE A 28 1.44 2.23 -11.27
CA PHE A 28 0.60 1.15 -10.75
C PHE A 28 -0.37 0.61 -11.80
N THR A 29 -0.81 1.41 -12.77
CA THR A 29 -1.61 0.89 -13.90
C THR A 29 -0.77 0.00 -14.81
N ILE A 30 0.47 0.38 -15.14
CA ILE A 30 1.39 -0.48 -15.93
C ILE A 30 1.66 -1.80 -15.21
N ILE A 31 1.95 -1.74 -13.92
CA ILE A 31 2.19 -2.95 -13.11
C ILE A 31 0.93 -3.82 -13.09
N SER A 32 -0.23 -3.23 -12.84
CA SER A 32 -1.51 -3.93 -12.82
C SER A 32 -1.84 -4.61 -14.15
N ILE A 33 -1.69 -3.92 -15.28
CA ILE A 33 -1.95 -4.51 -16.60
C ILE A 33 -1.04 -5.71 -16.84
N THR A 34 0.24 -5.55 -16.56
CA THR A 34 1.24 -6.59 -16.82
C THR A 34 1.12 -7.77 -15.84
N THR A 35 0.66 -7.58 -14.60
CA THR A 35 0.37 -8.69 -13.67
C THR A 35 -0.84 -9.47 -14.17
N MET A 36 -1.89 -8.78 -14.60
CA MET A 36 -3.10 -9.40 -15.14
C MET A 36 -2.94 -10.12 -16.48
N GLN A 37 -1.89 -9.83 -17.24
CA GLN A 37 -1.53 -10.59 -18.44
C GLN A 37 -0.85 -11.92 -18.09
N ASN A 38 -0.12 -11.96 -16.97
CA ASN A 38 0.59 -13.16 -16.51
C ASN A 38 -0.34 -14.14 -15.77
N ILE A 39 -1.56 -13.73 -15.40
CA ILE A 39 -2.55 -14.61 -14.80
C ILE A 39 -3.05 -15.59 -15.87
N SER A 40 -2.68 -16.86 -15.70
CA SER A 40 -3.11 -17.96 -16.58
C SER A 40 -4.64 -18.12 -16.57
N ASP A 41 -5.19 -18.58 -17.70
CA ASP A 41 -6.64 -18.74 -17.91
C ASP A 41 -7.33 -19.59 -16.83
N ILE A 42 -6.61 -20.55 -16.24
CA ILE A 42 -7.10 -21.45 -15.19
C ILE A 42 -7.52 -20.69 -13.91
N TRP A 43 -6.84 -19.60 -13.57
CA TRP A 43 -7.12 -18.84 -12.35
C TRP A 43 -8.18 -17.75 -12.55
N ARG A 44 -8.57 -17.43 -13.79
CA ARG A 44 -9.41 -16.26 -14.09
C ARG A 44 -10.80 -16.28 -13.45
N ASN A 45 -11.33 -17.45 -13.12
CA ASN A 45 -12.72 -17.61 -12.69
C ASN A 45 -12.92 -17.66 -11.16
N ASP A 46 -11.85 -17.87 -10.38
CA ASP A 46 -11.91 -18.06 -8.92
C ASP A 46 -10.94 -17.20 -8.12
N LEU A 47 -10.36 -16.15 -8.73
CA LEU A 47 -9.47 -15.23 -8.03
C LEU A 47 -10.23 -14.39 -7.00
N GLY A 48 -9.80 -14.50 -5.74
CA GLY A 48 -10.20 -13.59 -4.68
C GLY A 48 -9.47 -12.25 -4.78
N ILE A 49 -10.02 -11.23 -4.12
CA ILE A 49 -9.41 -9.89 -4.03
C ILE A 49 -7.97 -9.96 -3.50
N TYR A 50 -7.74 -10.81 -2.50
CA TYR A 50 -6.43 -10.98 -1.87
C TYR A 50 -5.41 -11.62 -2.82
N ASP A 51 -5.83 -12.60 -3.62
CA ASP A 51 -4.94 -13.29 -4.55
C ASP A 51 -4.41 -12.34 -5.60
N ILE A 52 -5.26 -11.43 -6.08
CA ILE A 52 -4.90 -10.43 -7.08
C ILE A 52 -3.91 -9.42 -6.52
N CYS A 53 -4.16 -8.93 -5.31
CA CYS A 53 -3.25 -7.98 -4.65
C CYS A 53 -1.91 -8.66 -4.33
N PHE A 54 -1.96 -9.90 -3.86
CA PHE A 54 -0.76 -10.71 -3.63
C PHE A 54 0.02 -10.88 -4.93
N LEU A 55 -0.60 -11.35 -6.01
CA LEU A 55 0.05 -11.52 -7.32
C LEU A 55 0.63 -10.21 -7.89
N ALA A 56 0.01 -9.07 -7.61
CA ALA A 56 0.49 -7.78 -8.10
C ALA A 56 1.72 -7.25 -7.35
N PHE A 57 1.84 -7.54 -6.06
CA PHE A 57 2.91 -7.02 -5.20
C PHE A 57 3.92 -8.08 -4.77
N LEU A 58 3.67 -9.36 -5.05
CA LEU A 58 4.60 -10.42 -4.76
C LEU A 58 5.84 -10.28 -5.63
N GLY A 59 6.99 -10.57 -5.03
CA GLY A 59 8.25 -10.67 -5.75
C GLY A 59 8.25 -11.79 -6.80
N PRO A 60 9.37 -11.95 -7.52
CA PRO A 60 9.53 -12.99 -8.54
C PRO A 60 9.27 -14.38 -7.92
N GLN A 61 8.33 -15.14 -8.50
CA GLN A 61 7.87 -16.42 -7.97
C GLN A 61 8.69 -17.62 -8.46
N THR A 62 9.37 -17.48 -9.60
CA THR A 62 10.07 -18.60 -10.23
C THR A 62 11.58 -18.44 -10.13
N LEU A 63 12.29 -19.56 -9.98
CA LEU A 63 13.76 -19.63 -10.08
C LEU A 63 14.27 -19.18 -11.46
N ASN A 64 13.40 -19.22 -12.48
CA ASN A 64 13.69 -18.66 -13.79
C ASN A 64 13.53 -17.13 -13.73
N PHE A 65 14.66 -16.43 -13.59
CA PHE A 65 14.73 -14.98 -13.58
C PHE A 65 14.12 -14.37 -14.85
N LYS A 66 12.83 -13.98 -14.76
CA LYS A 66 12.22 -13.09 -15.73
C LYS A 66 12.48 -11.66 -15.28
N ILE A 67 13.33 -10.95 -16.01
CA ILE A 67 13.69 -9.54 -15.76
C ILE A 67 12.44 -8.67 -15.54
N ILE A 68 11.38 -8.94 -16.30
CA ILE A 68 10.09 -8.25 -16.20
C ILE A 68 9.40 -8.43 -14.83
N GLU A 69 9.49 -9.60 -14.19
CA GLU A 69 8.90 -9.82 -12.85
C GLU A 69 9.69 -9.05 -11.78
N VAL A 70 11.01 -9.06 -11.89
CA VAL A 70 11.89 -8.27 -11.00
C VAL A 70 11.62 -6.77 -11.16
N LEU A 71 11.49 -6.30 -12.40
CA LEU A 71 11.19 -4.89 -12.68
C LEU A 71 9.84 -4.45 -12.09
N LYS A 72 8.78 -5.25 -12.25
CA LYS A 72 7.46 -4.95 -11.66
C LYS A 72 7.53 -4.79 -10.14
N TRP A 73 8.33 -5.63 -9.49
CA TRP A 73 8.49 -5.59 -8.05
C TRP A 73 9.36 -4.41 -7.57
N ILE A 74 10.47 -4.12 -8.26
CA ILE A 74 11.43 -3.10 -7.83
C ILE A 74 11.00 -1.67 -8.19
N ILE A 75 10.28 -1.46 -9.30
CA ILE A 75 9.89 -0.12 -9.77
C ILE A 75 9.09 0.67 -8.72
N PRO A 76 8.05 0.10 -8.06
CA PRO A 76 7.36 0.78 -6.97
C PRO A 76 8.29 1.19 -5.84
N HIS A 77 9.29 0.38 -5.54
CA HIS A 77 10.21 0.64 -4.43
C HIS A 77 11.17 1.78 -4.82
N ILE A 78 11.71 1.77 -6.03
CA ILE A 78 12.54 2.86 -6.58
C ILE A 78 11.75 4.17 -6.54
N PHE A 79 10.48 4.16 -6.96
CA PHE A 79 9.66 5.36 -6.90
C PHE A 79 9.38 5.81 -5.47
N LEU A 80 9.09 4.87 -4.55
CA LEU A 80 8.96 5.22 -3.14
C LEU A 80 10.23 5.85 -2.58
N TYR A 81 11.41 5.32 -2.92
CA TYR A 81 12.69 5.92 -2.55
C TYR A 81 12.86 7.31 -3.14
N TYR A 82 12.46 7.54 -4.38
CA TYR A 82 12.43 8.86 -4.97
C TYR A 82 11.55 9.84 -4.18
N PHE A 83 10.34 9.42 -3.76
CA PHE A 83 9.46 10.24 -2.91
C PHE A 83 10.10 10.58 -1.56
N ILE A 84 10.74 9.59 -0.92
CA ILE A 84 11.42 9.77 0.37
C ILE A 84 12.62 10.71 0.21
N SER A 85 13.41 10.55 -0.86
CA SER A 85 14.55 11.41 -1.15
C SER A 85 14.13 12.85 -1.36
N ASP A 86 13.09 13.07 -2.17
CA ASP A 86 12.56 14.41 -2.41
C ASP A 86 12.00 15.06 -1.13
N PHE A 87 11.37 14.26 -0.26
CA PHE A 87 10.95 14.74 1.07
C PHE A 87 12.13 15.20 1.92
N ILE A 88 13.20 14.39 1.98
CA ILE A 88 14.40 14.71 2.74
C ILE A 88 15.05 15.98 2.18
N ASP A 89 15.14 16.10 0.85
CA ASP A 89 15.70 17.26 0.17
C ASP A 89 14.91 18.54 0.47
N LEU A 90 13.58 18.50 0.39
CA LEU A 90 12.72 19.63 0.78
C LEU A 90 12.92 20.00 2.26
N GLU A 91 13.07 19.00 3.12
CA GLU A 91 13.29 19.25 4.54
C GLU A 91 14.64 19.92 4.82
N LEU A 92 15.71 19.44 4.17
CA LEU A 92 17.06 19.94 4.33
C LEU A 92 17.26 21.33 3.71
N ARG A 93 16.69 21.58 2.52
CA ARG A 93 16.90 22.83 1.78
C ARG A 93 16.02 23.98 2.26
N GLU A 94 14.74 23.74 2.53
CA GLU A 94 13.76 24.82 2.68
C GLU A 94 13.18 24.96 4.09
N ARG A 95 13.13 23.86 4.87
CA ARG A 95 12.25 23.76 6.04
C ARG A 95 12.96 23.68 7.38
N ASN A 96 14.15 23.07 7.42
CA ASN A 96 14.79 22.70 8.69
C ASN A 96 15.13 23.89 9.59
N ILE A 97 15.69 24.96 9.03
CA ILE A 97 16.20 26.10 9.82
C ILE A 97 15.06 26.83 10.54
N TYR A 98 13.90 26.98 9.89
CA TYR A 98 12.76 27.70 10.47
C TYR A 98 11.87 26.82 11.36
N LEU A 99 11.70 25.53 11.02
CA LEU A 99 10.81 24.64 11.79
C LEU A 99 11.43 24.21 13.12
N ILE A 100 12.72 23.86 13.15
CA ILE A 100 13.39 23.44 14.39
C ILE A 100 13.40 24.59 15.41
N TYR A 101 13.74 25.81 14.96
CA TYR A 101 13.70 27.00 15.80
C TYR A 101 12.30 27.30 16.37
N ARG A 102 11.25 27.06 15.58
CA ARG A 102 9.85 27.31 15.98
C ARG A 102 9.25 26.22 16.88
N ILE A 103 9.66 24.96 16.70
CA ILE A 103 9.21 23.82 17.50
C ILE A 103 9.97 23.77 18.83
N LYS A 104 11.18 24.34 18.90
CA LYS A 104 12.09 24.38 20.07
C LYS A 104 12.46 23.00 20.63
N SER A 105 12.21 21.92 19.88
CA SER A 105 12.45 20.56 20.31
C SER A 105 12.73 19.65 19.12
N LEU A 106 13.95 19.12 19.07
CA LEU A 106 14.39 18.15 18.05
C LEU A 106 13.55 16.87 18.09
N ASN A 107 13.23 16.37 19.30
CA ASN A 107 12.40 15.16 19.46
C ASN A 107 11.00 15.32 18.87
N THR A 108 10.39 16.49 19.07
CA THR A 108 9.06 16.76 18.52
C THR A 108 9.09 16.87 17.00
N TRP A 109 10.15 17.48 16.45
CA TRP A 109 10.38 17.55 15.01
C TRP A 109 10.58 16.14 14.41
N LEU A 110 11.50 15.34 14.97
CA LEU A 110 11.74 13.96 14.52
C LEU A 110 10.47 13.11 14.54
N LYS A 111 9.71 13.14 15.64
CA LYS A 111 8.43 12.42 15.74
C LYS A 111 7.46 12.84 14.64
N SER A 112 7.35 14.14 14.35
CA SER A 112 6.48 14.62 13.27
C SER A 112 6.91 14.08 11.90
N LYS A 113 8.21 14.01 11.63
CA LYS A 113 8.74 13.53 10.34
C LYS A 113 8.58 12.02 10.17
N ILE A 114 8.78 11.25 11.23
CA ILE A 114 8.50 9.81 11.24
C ILE A 114 7.02 9.56 10.95
N ILE A 115 6.11 10.31 11.59
CA ILE A 115 4.67 10.17 11.35
C ILE A 115 4.32 10.59 9.92
N SER A 116 4.86 11.71 9.42
CA SER A 116 4.65 12.14 8.03
C SER A 116 5.06 11.03 7.05
N LEU A 117 6.28 10.50 7.17
CA LEU A 117 6.80 9.41 6.33
C LEU A 117 5.91 8.16 6.37
N LEU A 118 5.48 7.75 7.57
CA LEU A 118 4.58 6.62 7.74
C LEU A 118 3.26 6.86 6.98
N ILE A 119 2.66 8.04 7.12
CA ILE A 119 1.43 8.39 6.42
C ILE A 119 1.64 8.39 4.90
N ILE A 120 2.73 8.97 4.41
CA ILE A 120 3.03 9.05 2.96
C ILE A 120 3.22 7.65 2.37
N THR A 121 4.02 6.80 3.01
CA THR A 121 4.24 5.42 2.57
C THR A 121 2.93 4.63 2.56
N PHE A 122 2.10 4.79 3.60
CA PHE A 122 0.78 4.16 3.65
C PHE A 122 -0.10 4.63 2.49
N PHE A 123 -0.23 5.93 2.25
CA PHE A 123 -1.01 6.46 1.14
C PHE A 123 -0.50 5.99 -0.22
N TYR A 124 0.82 5.94 -0.42
CA TYR A 124 1.44 5.48 -1.65
C TYR A 124 1.00 4.04 -2.00
N PHE A 125 1.14 3.11 -1.05
CA PHE A 125 0.72 1.72 -1.27
C PHE A 125 -0.80 1.57 -1.32
N PHE A 126 -1.54 2.37 -0.56
CA PHE A 126 -3.00 2.36 -0.57
C PHE A 126 -3.57 2.78 -1.93
N ILE A 127 -2.99 3.81 -2.57
CA ILE A 127 -3.34 4.22 -3.94
C ILE A 127 -3.03 3.07 -4.92
N GLY A 128 -1.86 2.45 -4.81
CA GLY A 128 -1.50 1.31 -5.65
C GLY A 128 -2.47 0.15 -5.51
N PHE A 129 -2.86 -0.19 -4.27
CA PHE A 129 -3.86 -1.21 -3.96
C PHE A 129 -5.20 -0.91 -4.62
N ILE A 130 -5.70 0.32 -4.51
CA ILE A 130 -6.96 0.74 -5.13
C ILE A 130 -6.89 0.59 -6.65
N ILE A 131 -5.79 0.99 -7.28
CA ILE A 131 -5.63 0.92 -8.74
C ILE A 131 -5.63 -0.52 -9.23
N VAL A 132 -4.85 -1.39 -8.57
CA VAL A 132 -4.78 -2.82 -8.89
C VAL A 132 -6.17 -3.45 -8.78
N LEU A 133 -6.87 -3.18 -7.68
CA LEU A 133 -8.19 -3.74 -7.41
C LEU A 133 -9.25 -3.22 -8.40
N ALA A 134 -9.25 -1.92 -8.71
CA ALA A 134 -10.18 -1.33 -9.67
C ALA A 134 -10.01 -1.92 -11.07
N LEU A 135 -8.77 -2.04 -11.55
CA LEU A 135 -8.47 -2.67 -12.84
C LEU A 135 -8.83 -4.16 -12.85
N ALA A 136 -8.65 -4.84 -11.71
CA ALA A 136 -8.96 -6.25 -11.59
C ALA A 136 -10.45 -6.53 -11.69
N MET A 137 -11.26 -5.72 -10.99
CA MET A 137 -12.73 -5.78 -11.08
C MET A 137 -13.24 -5.46 -12.48
N PHE A 138 -12.53 -4.63 -13.25
CA PHE A 138 -12.89 -4.37 -14.64
C PHE A 138 -12.62 -5.56 -15.57
N LYS A 139 -11.53 -6.30 -15.33
CA LYS A 139 -11.09 -7.40 -16.21
C LYS A 139 -11.60 -8.79 -15.81
N PHE A 140 -11.79 -9.02 -14.52
CA PHE A 140 -12.15 -10.32 -13.95
C PHE A 140 -13.40 -10.19 -13.08
N ASN A 141 -14.19 -11.27 -13.01
CA ASN A 141 -15.29 -11.35 -12.06
C ASN A 141 -14.74 -11.68 -10.67
N VAL A 142 -14.18 -10.68 -10.00
CA VAL A 142 -13.51 -10.86 -8.71
C VAL A 142 -14.54 -11.25 -7.65
N LYS A 143 -14.46 -12.49 -7.17
CA LYS A 143 -15.35 -12.96 -6.10
C LYS A 143 -14.87 -12.40 -4.77
N ASN A 144 -15.74 -11.67 -4.09
CA ASN A 144 -15.46 -11.21 -2.73
C ASN A 144 -15.75 -12.33 -1.72
N ASN A 145 -14.89 -13.35 -1.68
CA ASN A 145 -15.01 -14.48 -0.73
C ASN A 145 -14.78 -14.07 0.74
N LEU A 146 -14.53 -12.79 1.00
CA LEU A 146 -14.28 -12.23 2.32
C LEU A 146 -15.51 -12.38 3.24
N SER A 147 -16.72 -12.20 2.70
CA SER A 147 -17.97 -12.42 3.44
C SER A 147 -18.18 -13.89 3.79
N TYR A 148 -17.92 -14.80 2.85
CA TYR A 148 -18.05 -16.24 3.04
C TYR A 148 -17.02 -16.78 4.05
N ASN A 149 -15.76 -16.35 3.96
CA ASN A 149 -14.70 -16.75 4.88
C ASN A 149 -14.88 -16.15 6.29
N LEU A 150 -15.39 -14.92 6.41
CA LEU A 150 -15.80 -14.35 7.70
C LEU A 150 -16.97 -15.12 8.30
N LEU A 151 -17.96 -15.51 7.50
CA LEU A 151 -19.08 -16.31 7.96
C LEU A 151 -18.61 -17.68 8.46
N LEU A 152 -17.71 -18.35 7.72
CA LEU A 152 -17.14 -19.63 8.12
C LEU A 152 -16.31 -19.53 9.40
N THR A 153 -15.48 -18.50 9.54
CA THR A 153 -14.67 -18.28 10.76
C THR A 153 -15.51 -17.90 11.97
N LEU A 154 -16.54 -17.07 11.79
CA LEU A 154 -17.49 -16.76 12.86
C LEU A 154 -18.28 -18.00 13.27
N ASN A 155 -18.70 -18.83 12.32
CA ASN A 155 -19.38 -20.08 12.59
C ASN A 155 -18.45 -21.09 13.29
N SER A 156 -17.18 -21.21 12.89
CA SER A 156 -16.22 -22.09 13.55
C SER A 156 -15.89 -21.61 14.98
N ILE A 157 -15.80 -20.29 15.20
CA ILE A 157 -15.62 -19.73 16.55
C ILE A 157 -16.86 -19.98 17.41
N LYS A 158 -18.06 -19.81 16.87
CA LYS A 158 -19.31 -20.08 17.57
C LYS A 158 -19.44 -21.57 17.93
N LEU A 159 -19.06 -22.46 17.01
CA LEU A 159 -19.06 -23.91 17.23
C LEU A 159 -18.03 -24.32 18.30
N ASN A 160 -16.82 -23.77 18.24
CA ASN A 160 -15.78 -24.00 19.25
C ASN A 160 -16.20 -23.48 20.63
N ASN A 161 -16.84 -22.32 20.71
CA ASN A 161 -17.35 -21.77 21.96
C ASN A 161 -18.54 -22.57 22.49
N PHE A 162 -19.37 -23.13 21.61
CA PHE A 162 -20.45 -24.04 21.99
C PHE A 162 -19.88 -25.35 22.57
N ASN A 163 -18.97 -26.02 21.85
CA ASN A 163 -18.34 -27.25 22.31
C ASN A 163 -17.60 -27.07 23.64
N LYS A 164 -16.91 -25.94 23.81
CA LYS A 164 -16.23 -25.57 25.07
C LYS A 164 -17.19 -25.27 26.23
N LYS A 165 -18.40 -24.79 25.95
CA LYS A 165 -19.43 -24.53 26.98
C LYS A 165 -20.14 -25.81 27.43
N TYR A 166 -20.22 -26.82 26.57
CA TYR A 166 -20.95 -28.06 26.83
C TYR A 166 -20.06 -29.30 27.02
N ASN A 167 -18.73 -29.15 27.08
CA ASN A 167 -17.74 -30.24 27.16
C ASN A 167 -18.00 -31.36 26.14
N ILE A 168 -18.43 -30.97 24.94
CA ILE A 168 -18.58 -31.89 23.82
C ILE A 168 -17.21 -31.89 23.12
N PRO A 169 -16.53 -33.05 22.98
CA PRO A 169 -15.25 -33.12 22.30
C PRO A 169 -15.33 -32.59 20.86
#